data_AF-A0A1M6R9M9-F1
#
_entry.id   AF-A0A1M6R9M9-F1
#
_cell.length_a   1.000
_cell.length_b   1.000
_cell.length_c   1.000
_cell.angle_alpha   90.00
_cell.angle_beta   90.00
_cell.angle_gamma   90.00
#
_symmetry.space_group_name_H-M   'P 1'
#
loop_
_entity.id
_entity.type
_entity.pdbx_description
1 polymer ?
#
loop_
_entity_poly.entity_id
_entity_poly.type
_entity_poly.pdbx_seq_one_letter_code
_entity_poly.pdbx_strand_id
1 'polypeptide(L)' 'MSYALALGRAELFPEMPVTVVGFKPDIDETPWLVKQVTHTITGDAGFTSQLELEVRDDPTTDRHRSHFRKRSR' A
#
# COMPACT_ATOMS: atom_id res chain seq x y z
N MET A 1 -1.34 -8.79 2.15
CA MET A 1 -2.66 -8.31 1.68
C MET A 1 -2.63 -8.29 0.15
N SER A 2 -3.73 -8.62 -0.52
CA SER A 2 -3.88 -8.42 -1.97
C SER A 2 -4.87 -7.29 -2.25
N TYR A 3 -4.59 -6.49 -3.28
CA TYR A 3 -5.46 -5.37 -3.65
C TYR A 3 -5.40 -5.07 -5.15
N ALA A 4 -6.56 -4.92 -5.78
CA ALA A 4 -6.69 -4.51 -7.17
C ALA A 4 -7.02 -3.01 -7.23
N LEU A 5 -6.20 -2.24 -7.95
CA LEU A 5 -6.47 -0.82 -8.13
C LEU A 5 -7.58 -0.60 -9.16
N ALA A 6 -8.42 0.41 -8.92
CA ALA A 6 -9.46 0.81 -9.86
C ALA A 6 -8.88 1.29 -11.21
N LEU A 7 -7.67 1.87 -11.18
CA LEU A 7 -6.92 2.30 -12.36
C LEU A 7 -5.49 1.76 -12.28
N GLY A 8 -4.95 1.36 -13.43
CA GLY A 8 -3.54 0.99 -13.54
C GLY A 8 -2.63 2.17 -13.18
N ARG A 9 -1.55 1.87 -12.48
CA ARG A 9 -0.51 2.82 -12.04
C ARG A 9 0.84 2.23 -12.40
N ALA A 10 1.53 2.83 -13.37
CA ALA A 10 2.77 2.33 -13.95
C ALA A 10 4.01 2.63 -13.09
N GLU A 11 3.86 3.57 -12.16
CA GLU A 11 4.90 3.99 -11.23
C GLU A 11 5.09 3.02 -10.04
N LEU A 12 4.29 1.96 -9.94
CA LEU A 12 4.38 1.00 -8.83
C LEU A 12 5.43 -0.06 -9.13
N PHE A 13 6.30 -0.32 -8.16
CA PHE A 13 7.32 -1.36 -8.22
C PHE A 13 7.50 -2.03 -6.85
N PRO A 14 8.10 -3.24 -6.79
CA PRO A 14 8.41 -3.91 -5.52
C PRO A 14 9.31 -3.08 -4.60
N GLU A 15 9.31 -3.37 -3.30
CA GLU A 15 10.08 -2.64 -2.26
C GLU A 15 9.65 -1.17 -2.08
N MET A 16 8.53 -0.76 -2.67
CA MET A 16 8.01 0.59 -2.52
C MET A 16 7.12 0.69 -1.26
N PRO A 17 7.40 1.60 -0.31
CA PRO A 17 6.52 1.85 0.82
C PRO A 17 5.21 2.50 0.37
N VAL A 18 4.08 2.02 0.90
CA VAL A 18 2.75 2.55 0.58
C VAL A 18 1.90 2.73 1.83
N THR A 19 0.90 3.61 1.73
CA THR A 19 -0.12 3.83 2.74
C THR A 19 -1.48 3.55 2.14
N VAL A 20 -2.37 2.95 2.93
CA VAL A 20 -3.77 2.72 2.58
C VAL A 20 -4.66 3.55 3.51
N VAL A 21 -5.81 3.98 3.02
CA VAL A 21 -6.76 4.82 3.77
C VAL A 21 -8.17 4.36 3.45
N GLY A 22 -9.04 4.35 4.48
CA GLY A 22 -10.44 4.01 4.36
C GLY A 22 -10.76 2.54 4.69
N PHE A 23 -9.79 1.80 5.22
CA PHE A 23 -10.00 0.46 5.77
C PHE A 23 -10.23 0.53 7.29
N LYS A 24 -10.29 -0.63 7.95
CA LYS A 24 -10.30 -0.68 9.42
C LYS A 24 -9.03 0.00 9.96
N PRO A 25 -9.08 0.64 11.14
CA PRO A 25 -7.93 1.33 11.72
C PRO A 25 -6.65 0.50 11.70
N ASP A 26 -6.69 -0.76 12.11
CA ASP A 26 -5.50 -1.63 12.11
C ASP A 26 -4.84 -1.80 10.72
N ILE A 27 -5.62 -1.74 9.63
CA ILE A 27 -5.12 -1.88 8.26
C ILE A 27 -4.53 -0.56 7.75
N ASP A 28 -5.25 0.54 7.97
CA ASP A 28 -4.79 1.90 7.64
C ASP A 28 -3.53 2.25 8.43
N GLU A 29 -3.44 1.71 9.65
CA GLU A 29 -2.29 1.87 10.50
C GLU A 29 -1.15 0.91 10.14
N THR A 30 -1.37 -0.21 9.46
CA THR A 30 -0.25 -1.08 9.13
C THR A 30 0.70 -0.42 8.11
N PRO A 31 2.02 -0.37 8.35
CA PRO A 31 2.95 0.08 7.33
C PRO A 31 3.11 -1.01 6.27
N TRP A 32 2.83 -0.66 5.01
CA TRP A 32 2.83 -1.61 3.91
C TRP A 32 4.03 -1.41 3.00
N LEU A 33 4.55 -2.52 2.51
CA LEU A 33 5.55 -2.59 1.45
C LEU A 33 4.96 -3.35 0.27
N VAL A 34 5.20 -2.87 -0.95
CA VAL A 34 4.81 -3.60 -2.15
C VAL A 34 5.73 -4.80 -2.33
N LYS A 35 5.17 -6.00 -2.21
CA LYS A 35 5.89 -7.26 -2.45
C LYS A 35 5.93 -7.61 -3.94
N GLN A 36 4.79 -7.45 -4.61
CA GLN A 36 4.66 -7.73 -6.03
C GLN A 36 3.67 -6.75 -6.67
N VAL A 37 3.96 -6.38 -7.91
CA VAL A 37 3.02 -5.67 -8.79
C VAL A 37 2.84 -6.48 -10.05
N THR A 38 1.59 -6.75 -10.41
CA THR A 38 1.23 -7.36 -11.69
C THR A 38 0.48 -6.33 -12.52
N HIS A 39 1.13 -5.89 -13.60
CA HIS A 39 0.53 -5.04 -14.62
C HIS A 39 -0.10 -5.90 -15.71
N THR A 40 -1.31 -5.57 -16.13
CA THR A 40 -1.97 -6.26 -17.24
C THR A 40 -2.62 -5.26 -18.17
N ILE A 41 -2.46 -5.49 -19.48
CA ILE A 41 -3.07 -4.68 -20.53
C ILE A 41 -3.94 -5.62 -21.38
N THR A 42 -5.25 -5.37 -21.38
CA THR A 42 -6.21 -6.08 -22.25
C THR A 42 -7.05 -5.08 -23.04
N GLY A 43 -7.67 -5.55 -24.14
CA GLY A 43 -8.48 -4.68 -25.01
C GLY A 43 -9.80 -4.23 -24.37
N ASP A 44 -10.33 -5.01 -23.43
CA ASP A 44 -11.61 -4.79 -22.74
C ASP A 44 -11.46 -4.05 -21.40
N ALA A 45 -10.36 -4.27 -20.67
CA ALA A 45 -10.13 -3.68 -19.35
C ALA A 45 -9.06 -2.56 -19.35
N GLY A 46 -8.34 -2.37 -20.45
CA GLY A 46 -7.26 -1.39 -20.53
C GLY A 46 -6.08 -1.74 -19.63
N PHE A 47 -5.41 -0.72 -19.07
CA PHE A 47 -4.26 -0.88 -18.17
C PHE A 47 -4.69 -1.04 -16.71
N THR A 48 -4.32 -2.16 -16.10
CA THR A 48 -4.66 -2.52 -14.72
C THR A 48 -3.41 -2.87 -13.90
N SER A 49 -3.50 -2.67 -12.58
CA SER A 49 -2.44 -3.03 -11.63
C SER A 49 -3.03 -3.80 -10.45
N GLN A 50 -2.47 -4.98 -10.18
CA GLN A 50 -2.73 -5.75 -8.97
C GLN A 50 -1.51 -5.72 -8.04
N LEU A 51 -1.76 -5.59 -6.74
CA LEU A 51 -0.74 -5.46 -5.71
C LEU A 51 -0.81 -6.61 -4.73
N GLU A 52 0.36 -7.15 -4.41
CA GLU A 52 0.58 -7.90 -3.19
C GLU A 52 1.41 -7.05 -2.23
N LEU A 53 0.91 -6.90 -1.01
CA LEU A 53 1.50 -6.09 0.05
C LEU A 53 1.90 -6.97 1.23
N GLU A 54 3.00 -6.62 1.87
CA GLU A 54 3.43 -7.20 3.14
C GLU A 54 3.70 -6.11 4.18
N VAL A 55 3.74 -6.52 5.45
CA VAL A 55 4.04 -5.60 6.55
C VAL A 55 5.49 -5.18 6.45
N ARG A 56 5.75 -3.87 6.52
CA ARG A 56 7.10 -3.34 6.50
C ARG A 56 7.72 -3.42 7.90
N ASP A 57 8.61 -4.39 8.10
CA ASP A 57 9.42 -4.51 9.32
C ASP A 57 10.65 -3.59 9.27
N ASP A 58 10.44 -2.27 9.39
CA ASP A 58 11.53 -1.29 9.53
C ASP A 58 11.45 -0.57 10.89
N PRO A 59 12.48 -0.65 11.75
CA PRO A 59 12.51 -0.01 13.07
C PRO A 59 12.42 1.52 13.04
N THR A 60 12.65 2.16 11.89
CA THR A 60 12.44 3.61 11.72
C THR A 60 10.96 3.98 11.57
N THR A 61 10.14 3.06 11.05
CA THR A 61 8.68 3.21 10.92
C THR A 61 8.00 3.40 12.27
N ASP A 62 8.48 2.68 13.28
CA ASP A 62 7.93 2.74 14.64
C ASP A 62 8.22 4.10 15.30
N ARG A 63 9.42 4.67 15.04
CA ARG A 63 9.84 5.97 15.60
C ARG A 63 9.05 7.15 15.03
N HIS A 64 8.78 7.18 13.73
CA HIS A 64 8.02 8.28 13.10
C HIS A 64 6.54 8.30 13.51
N ARG A 65 5.98 7.14 13.89
CA ARG A 65 4.57 7.00 14.25
C ARG A 65 4.21 7.56 15.63
N SER A 66 5.17 7.59 16.54
CA SER A 66 4.96 8.08 17.92
C SER A 66 4.51 9.55 17.98
N HIS A 67 4.82 10.35 16.95
CA HIS A 67 4.34 11.73 16.82
C HIS A 67 2.92 11.86 16.25
N PHE A 68 2.45 10.91 15.42
CA PHE A 68 1.09 10.92 14.87
C PHE A 68 0.03 10.59 15.94
N ARG A 69 0.42 9.82 16.97
CA ARG A 69 -0.42 9.36 18.09
C ARG A 69 -0.94 10.47 19.03
N LYS A 70 -0.71 11.75 18.75
CA LYS A 70 -1.01 12.88 19.64
C LYS A 70 -2.10 13.85 19.19
N ARG A 71 -2.83 13.57 18.11
CA ARG A 71 -3.97 14.41 17.71
C ARG A 71 -5.24 13.58 17.45
N SER A 72 -5.92 13.24 18.52
CA SER A 72 -7.39 13.27 18.56
C SER A 72 -7.80 13.60 20.00
N ARG A 73 -8.47 14.74 20.16
CA ARG A 73 -9.38 14.94 21.29
C ARG A 73 -10.67 14.18 21.00
#